data_AF-A0AA91G900-F1
#
_entry.id   AF-A0AA91G900-F1
#
_cell.length_a   1.000
_cell.length_b   1.000
_cell.length_c   1.000
_cell.angle_alpha   90.00
_cell.angle_beta   90.00
_cell.angle_gamma   90.00
#
_symmetry.space_group_name_H-M   'P 1'
#
loop_
_entity.id
_entity.type
_entity.pdbx_description
1 polymer ?
#
loop_
_entity_poly.entity_id
_entity_poly.type
_entity_poly.pdbx_seq_one_letter_code
_entity_poly.pdbx_strand_id
1 'polypeptide(L)' 'MIYAGAAQPTGPLNLTISTNDALDTSYTFPEAQIIPLHFEGWKHFTQNEQDLLDAFGVLNIQHKLNVLTLGEKTAFFPR' A
#
# COMPACT_ATOMS: atom_id res chain seq x y z
N MET A 1 2.35 -5.06 7.15
CA MET A 1 1.63 -5.33 5.87
C MET A 1 0.29 -4.63 5.94
N ILE A 2 -0.16 -4.05 4.82
CA ILE A 2 -1.46 -3.37 4.72
C ILE A 2 -2.27 -3.98 3.56
N TYR A 3 -3.60 -3.98 3.69
CA TYR A 3 -4.51 -4.31 2.59
C TYR A 3 -4.93 -3.02 1.92
N ALA A 4 -4.27 -2.68 0.81
CA ALA A 4 -4.42 -1.42 0.11
C ALA A 4 -5.58 -1.48 -0.93
N GLY A 5 -5.53 -0.62 -1.94
CA GLY A 5 -6.38 -0.69 -3.13
C GLY A 5 -7.69 0.07 -3.06
N ALA A 6 -8.01 0.72 -1.93
CA ALA A 6 -9.24 1.49 -1.73
C ALA A 6 -10.48 0.79 -2.33
N ALA A 7 -10.72 -0.45 -1.91
CA ALA A 7 -11.72 -1.31 -2.53
C ALA A 7 -13.13 -0.75 -2.33
N GLN A 8 -13.89 -0.64 -3.43
CA GLN A 8 -15.24 -0.07 -3.49
C GLN A 8 -16.22 -1.03 -4.19
N PRO A 9 -16.55 -2.19 -3.59
CA PRO A 9 -17.39 -3.19 -4.24
C PRO A 9 -18.87 -2.78 -4.36
N THR A 10 -19.36 -1.90 -3.47
CA THR A 10 -20.79 -1.56 -3.35
C THR A 10 -21.08 -0.06 -3.42
N GLY A 11 -20.08 0.78 -3.71
CA GLY A 11 -20.23 2.24 -3.75
C GLY A 11 -18.97 2.98 -3.28
N PRO A 12 -19.01 4.32 -3.17
CA PRO A 12 -17.85 5.19 -2.97
C PRO A 12 -17.32 5.21 -1.53
N LEU A 13 -17.24 4.04 -0.90
CA LEU A 13 -16.66 3.85 0.42
C LEU A 13 -15.46 2.91 0.31
N ASN A 14 -14.28 3.40 0.71
CA ASN A 14 -13.08 2.58 0.77
C ASN A 14 -13.22 1.56 1.91
N LEU A 15 -13.34 0.28 1.56
CA LEU A 15 -13.37 -0.82 2.53
C LEU A 15 -11.97 -1.33 2.89
N THR A 16 -10.97 -0.98 2.09
CA THR A 16 -9.55 -1.25 2.34
C THR A 16 -8.77 0.06 2.36
N ILE A 17 -7.52 -0.01 2.80
CA ILE A 17 -6.63 1.15 3.00
C ILE A 17 -6.43 1.87 1.67
N SER A 18 -6.64 3.19 1.66
CA SER A 18 -6.29 4.04 0.52
C SER A 18 -4.82 4.45 0.55
N THR A 19 -4.33 5.03 -0.54
CA THR A 19 -2.98 5.61 -0.62
C THR A 19 -2.72 6.62 0.50
N ASN A 20 -3.70 7.47 0.84
CA ASN A 20 -3.54 8.45 1.92
C ASN A 20 -3.48 7.76 3.29
N ASP A 21 -4.33 6.75 3.52
CA ASP A 21 -4.28 5.97 4.76
C ASP A 21 -2.94 5.22 4.91
N ALA A 22 -2.34 4.79 3.79
CA ALA A 22 -1.01 4.17 3.77
C ALA A 22 0.09 5.18 4.15
N LEU A 23 -0.01 6.44 3.70
CA LEU A 23 0.88 7.52 4.12
C LEU A 23 0.74 7.78 5.63
N ASP A 24 -0.49 7.92 6.12
CA ASP A 24 -0.76 8.14 7.55
C ASP A 24 -0.21 7.00 8.41
N THR A 25 -0.35 5.76 7.92
CA THR A 25 0.24 4.57 8.55
C THR A 25 1.77 4.67 8.60
N SER A 26 2.40 5.13 7.52
CA SER A 26 3.87 5.31 7.43
C SER A 26 4.42 6.33 8.42
N TYR A 27 3.64 7.36 8.74
CA TYR A 27 3.97 8.36 9.75
C TYR A 27 3.68 7.88 11.17
N THR A 28 2.60 7.13 11.36
CA THR A 28 2.21 6.55 12.65
C THR A 28 3.23 5.51 13.14
N PHE A 29 3.81 4.73 12.21
CA PHE A 29 4.81 3.71 12.51
C PHE A 29 6.14 4.07 11.85
N PRO A 30 6.94 4.97 12.43
CA PRO A 30 8.09 5.56 11.76
C PRO A 30 9.18 4.54 11.37
N GLU A 31 9.32 3.47 12.16
CA GLU A 31 10.31 2.41 11.96
C GLU A 31 9.82 1.24 11.09
N ALA A 32 8.53 1.23 10.71
CA ALA A 32 7.96 0.13 9.95
C ALA A 32 8.25 0.28 8.44
N GLN A 33 8.47 -0.85 7.78
CA GLN A 33 8.30 -0.95 6.33
C GLN A 33 6.84 -1.23 6.00
N ILE A 34 6.30 -0.49 5.03
CA ILE A 34 4.96 -0.67 4.49
C ILE A 34 5.03 -1.62 3.31
N ILE A 35 4.39 -2.78 3.46
CA ILE A 35 4.24 -3.76 2.38
C ILE A 35 2.77 -3.72 1.98
N PRO A 36 2.45 -3.11 0.82
CA PRO A 36 1.09 -3.10 0.33
C PRO A 36 0.76 -4.45 -0.29
N LEU A 37 -0.45 -4.92 -0.04
CA LEU A 37 -1.07 -6.08 -0.69
C LEU A 37 -2.48 -5.67 -1.14
N HIS A 38 -3.16 -6.53 -1.89
CA HIS A 38 -4.60 -6.38 -2.15
C HIS A 38 -4.98 -5.09 -2.90
N PHE A 39 -4.21 -4.71 -3.94
CA PHE A 39 -4.47 -3.53 -4.78
C PHE A 39 -4.61 -3.86 -6.27
N GLU A 40 -4.64 -5.15 -6.63
CA GLU A 40 -4.68 -5.59 -8.02
C GLU A 40 -5.49 -6.89 -8.21
N GLY A 41 -5.87 -7.18 -9.46
CA GLY A 41 -6.54 -8.43 -9.85
C GLY A 41 -8.08 -8.42 -9.74
N TRP A 42 -8.68 -7.36 -9.19
CA TRP A 42 -10.14 -7.24 -9.06
C TRP A 42 -10.63 -5.85 -9.47
N LYS A 43 -11.81 -5.81 -10.12
CA LYS A 43 -12.41 -4.58 -10.66
C LYS A 43 -12.78 -3.54 -9.58
N HIS A 44 -12.98 -3.97 -8.34
CA HIS A 44 -13.41 -3.07 -7.27
C HIS A 44 -12.26 -2.28 -6.64
N PHE A 45 -11.00 -2.53 -7.03
CA PHE A 45 -9.91 -1.65 -6.62
C PHE A 45 -9.98 -0.34 -7.38
N THR A 46 -9.84 0.76 -6.64
CA THR A 46 -9.87 2.11 -7.20
C THR A 46 -8.50 2.78 -7.20
N GLN A 47 -7.54 2.15 -6.51
CA GLN A 47 -6.14 2.56 -6.46
C GLN A 47 -5.26 1.34 -6.68
N ASN A 48 -4.09 1.54 -7.29
CA ASN A 48 -3.15 0.50 -7.69
C ASN A 48 -1.73 0.78 -7.15
N GLU A 49 -0.77 -0.03 -7.58
CA GLU A 49 0.64 0.11 -7.21
C GLU A 49 1.23 1.48 -7.55
N GLN A 50 0.96 2.01 -8.74
CA GLN A 50 1.52 3.28 -9.21
C GLN A 50 1.02 4.44 -8.34
N ASP A 51 -0.24 4.42 -7.90
CA ASP A 51 -0.78 5.44 -6.99
C ASP A 51 0.01 5.49 -5.67
N LEU A 52 0.41 4.33 -5.14
CA LEU A 52 1.24 4.23 -3.94
C LEU A 52 2.67 4.73 -4.22
N LEU A 53 3.30 4.28 -5.31
CA LEU A 53 4.65 4.68 -5.69
C LEU A 53 4.76 6.19 -5.87
N ASP A 54 3.81 6.79 -6.59
CA ASP A 54 3.78 8.23 -6.86
C ASP A 54 3.60 9.02 -5.57
N ALA A 55 2.63 8.65 -4.72
CA ALA A 55 2.36 9.38 -3.49
C ALA A 55 3.52 9.30 -2.47
N PHE A 56 4.12 8.12 -2.29
CA PHE A 56 5.30 7.96 -1.44
C PHE A 56 6.51 8.71 -2.02
N GLY A 57 6.66 8.73 -3.35
CA GLY A 57 7.71 9.45 -4.06
C GLY A 57 7.61 10.97 -3.90
N VAL A 58 6.41 11.55 -4.03
CA VAL A 58 6.17 12.99 -3.83
C VAL A 58 6.63 13.46 -2.45
N LEU A 59 6.48 12.62 -1.43
CA LEU A 59 6.89 12.91 -0.06
C LEU A 59 8.32 12.47 0.28
N ASN A 60 9.07 11.94 -0.71
CA ASN A 60 10.43 11.40 -0.54
C ASN A 60 10.54 10.28 0.52
N ILE A 61 9.47 9.51 0.74
CA ILE A 61 9.44 8.39 1.70
C ILE A 61 9.31 7.03 1.01
N GLN A 62 9.59 6.93 -0.29
CA GLN A 62 9.54 5.68 -1.06
C GLN A 62 10.35 4.54 -0.45
N HIS A 63 11.41 4.84 0.31
CA HIS A 63 12.21 3.86 1.05
C HIS A 63 11.42 3.10 2.14
N LYS A 64 10.26 3.63 2.57
CA LYS A 64 9.34 2.96 3.49
C LYS A 64 8.40 1.99 2.78
N LEU A 65 8.17 2.15 1.48
CA LEU A 65 7.28 1.29 0.70
C LEU A 65 8.07 0.13 0.09
N ASN A 66 7.64 -1.10 0.37
CA ASN A 66 8.23 -2.32 -0.18
C ASN A 66 7.17 -3.09 -0.95
N VAL A 67 7.07 -2.83 -2.25
CA VAL A 67 6.21 -3.57 -3.18
C VAL A 67 6.90 -4.89 -3.51
N LEU A 68 6.19 -6.01 -3.32
CA LEU A 68 6.73 -7.33 -3.56
C LEU A 68 6.46 -7.79 -4.99
N THR A 69 7.42 -8.50 -5.60
CA THR A 69 7.19 -9.21 -6.85
C THR A 69 6.26 -10.40 -6.62
N LEU A 70 5.23 -10.53 -7.45
CA LEU A 70 4.32 -11.67 -7.41
C LEU A 70 5.05 -13.00 -7.61
N GLY A 71 4.76 -13.96 -6.73
CA GLY A 71 5.33 -15.31 -6.78
C GLY A 71 6.76 -15.44 -6.25
N GLU A 72 7.42 -14.34 -5.88
CA GLU A 72 8.75 -14.39 -5.31
C GLU A 72 8.72 -14.51 -3.78
N LYS A 73 9.58 -15.39 -3.24
CA LYS A 73 9.74 -15.51 -1.79
C LYS A 73 10.46 -14.29 -1.25
N THR A 74 9.85 -13.63 -0.27
CA THR A 74 10.46 -12.50 0.44
C THR A 74 10.72 -12.88 1.90
N ALA A 75 11.88 -12.52 2.43
CA ALA A 75 12.23 -12.67 3.83
C ALA A 75 12.23 -11.30 4.52
N PHE A 76 11.70 -11.24 5.75
CA PHE A 76 11.72 -10.05 6.58
C PHE A 76 12.50 -10.36 7.85
N PHE A 77 13.45 -9.49 8.16
CA PHE A 77 14.20 -9.56 9.41
C PHE A 77 13.77 -8.37 10.25
N PRO A 78 13.30 -8.57 11.50
CA PRO A 78 13.05 -7.46 12.39
C PRO A 78 14.35 -6.68 12.59
N ARG A 79 14.24 -5.34 12.58
CA ARG A 79 15.34 -4.46 12.99
C ARG A 79 15.52 -4.50 14.49
#